data_AF-A0A960TSN9-F1
#
_entry.id   AF-A0A960TSN9-F1
#
_cell.length_a   1.000
_cell.length_b   1.000
_cell.length_c   1.000
_cell.angle_alpha   90.00
_cell.angle_beta   90.00
_cell.angle_gamma   90.00
#
_symmetry.space_group_name_H-M   'P 1'
#
loop_
_entity.id
_entity.type
_entity.pdbx_description
1 polymer ?
#
loop_
_entity_poly.entity_id
_entity_poly.type
_entity_poly.pdbx_seq_one_letter_code
_entity_poly.pdbx_strand_id
1 'polypeptide(L)' 'MLHLYVDADACPVKDEVYRVADRYGLPVTLVANSYMRYPTGGKVTLVVVEKGLDEADDRVVALAG' A
#
# COMPACT_ATOMS: atom_id res chain seq x y z
N MET A 1 -6.39 -11.88 11.05
CA MET A 1 -7.03 -11.35 9.82
C MET A 1 -5.88 -11.00 8.88
N LEU A 2 -5.93 -11.41 7.61
CA LEU A 2 -4.88 -11.08 6.64
C LEU A 2 -4.96 -9.59 6.25
N HIS A 3 -3.82 -8.90 6.21
CA HIS A 3 -3.68 -7.50 5.81
C HIS A 3 -2.57 -7.38 4.77
N LEU A 4 -2.78 -6.62 3.70
CA LEU A 4 -1.79 -6.44 2.64
C LEU A 4 -1.03 -5.13 2.84
N TYR A 5 0.29 -5.20 2.94
CA TYR A 5 1.18 -4.04 2.91
C TYR A 5 1.91 -4.05 1.57
N VAL A 6 1.86 -2.94 0.83
CA VAL A 6 2.37 -2.86 -0.53
C VAL A 6 3.26 -1.65 -0.66
N ASP A 7 4.50 -1.87 -1.08
CA ASP A 7 5.32 -0.79 -1.63
C ASP A 7 4.66 -0.31 -2.93
N ALA A 8 4.18 0.92 -2.87
CA ALA A 8 3.41 1.60 -3.88
C ALA A 8 4.25 2.61 -4.66
N ASP A 9 5.51 2.82 -4.28
CA ASP A 9 6.46 3.64 -5.04
C ASP A 9 6.75 2.98 -6.38
N ALA A 10 6.49 3.71 -7.48
CA ALA A 10 6.58 3.20 -8.85
C ALA A 10 5.84 1.87 -9.18
N CYS A 11 5.04 1.29 -8.27
CA CYS A 11 4.41 -0.02 -8.48
C CYS A 11 3.37 -0.02 -9.62
N PRO A 12 3.58 -0.79 -10.72
CA PRO A 12 2.70 -0.74 -11.90
C PRO A 12 1.40 -1.54 -11.75
N VAL A 13 1.26 -2.33 -10.67
CA VAL A 13 0.16 -3.30 -10.48
C VAL A 13 -0.80 -2.95 -9.35
N LYS A 14 -0.80 -1.69 -8.88
CA LYS A 14 -1.67 -1.23 -7.77
C LYS A 14 -3.16 -1.46 -8.03
N ASP A 15 -3.62 -1.26 -9.26
CA ASP A 15 -5.03 -1.47 -9.62
C ASP A 15 -5.44 -2.96 -9.49
N GLU A 16 -4.52 -3.87 -9.80
CA GLU A 16 -4.73 -5.30 -9.61
C GLU A 16 -4.79 -5.68 -8.13
N VAL A 17 -3.93 -5.07 -7.30
CA VAL A 17 -3.98 -5.22 -5.84
C VAL A 17 -5.36 -4.82 -5.31
N TYR A 18 -5.89 -3.66 -5.71
CA TYR A 18 -7.21 -3.20 -5.27
C TYR A 18 -8.30 -4.19 -5.65
N ARG A 19 -8.32 -4.63 -6.92
CA ARG A 19 -9.33 -5.53 -7.45
C ARG A 19 -9.33 -6.89 -6.75
N VAL A 20 -8.15 -7.44 -6.47
CA VAL A 20 -8.02 -8.72 -5.77
C VAL A 20 -8.36 -8.57 -4.29
N ALA A 21 -7.84 -7.54 -3.62
CA ALA A 21 -8.13 -7.30 -2.21
C ALA A 21 -9.62 -7.09 -1.94
N ASP A 22 -10.31 -6.33 -2.81
CA ASP A 22 -11.75 -6.08 -2.72
C ASP A 22 -12.57 -7.38 -2.83
N ARG A 23 -12.22 -8.27 -3.78
CA ARG A 23 -12.87 -9.59 -3.92
C ARG A 23 -12.83 -10.41 -2.63
N TYR A 24 -11.75 -10.31 -1.87
CA TYR A 24 -11.56 -11.03 -0.61
C TYR A 24 -11.89 -10.19 0.62
N GLY A 25 -12.34 -8.95 0.45
CA GLY A 25 -12.62 -8.02 1.54
C GLY A 25 -11.39 -7.72 2.42
N LEU A 26 -10.17 -7.81 1.86
CA LEU A 26 -8.92 -7.61 2.60
C LEU A 26 -8.55 -6.12 2.71
N PRO A 27 -8.08 -5.66 3.87
CA PRO A 27 -7.51 -4.34 4.00
C PRO A 27 -6.14 -4.25 3.30
N VAL A 28 -5.87 -3.09 2.70
CA VAL A 28 -4.62 -2.78 2.00
C VAL A 28 -4.05 -1.47 2.55
N THR A 29 -2.76 -1.46 2.85
CA THR A 29 -2.01 -0.25 3.12
C THR A 29 -0.91 -0.10 2.08
N LEU A 30 -1.03 0.96 1.29
CA LEU A 30 -0.01 1.42 0.36
C LEU A 30 1.05 2.21 1.13
N VAL A 31 2.31 2.00 0.80
CA VAL A 31 3.43 2.77 1.34
C VAL A 31 4.16 3.42 0.16
N ALA A 32 4.34 4.74 0.15
CA ALA A 32 5.02 5.42 -0.96
C ALA A 32 5.75 6.69 -0.49
N ASN A 33 6.76 7.11 -1.25
CA ASN A 33 7.51 8.35 -1.01
C ASN A 33 6.75 9.64 -1.39
N SER A 34 5.53 9.51 -1.88
CA SER A 34 4.73 10.62 -2.38
C SER A 34 3.24 10.31 -2.33
N TYR A 35 2.43 11.37 -2.30
CA TYR A 35 0.99 11.23 -2.42
C TYR A 35 0.60 10.70 -3.79
N MET A 36 -0.39 9.81 -3.80
CA MET A 36 -0.93 9.22 -5.02
C MET A 36 -2.43 9.03 -4.92
N ARG A 37 -3.07 8.87 -6.07
CA ARG A 37 -4.49 8.49 -6.13
C ARG A 37 -4.64 7.02 -5.80
N TYR A 38 -5.63 6.72 -4.97
CA TYR A 38 -6.09 5.37 -4.64
C TYR A 38 -7.62 5.40 -4.48
N PRO A 39 -8.31 4.25 -4.56
CA PRO A 39 -9.77 4.21 -4.45
C PRO A 39 -10.27 4.79 -3.12
N THR A 40 -11.20 5.74 -3.19
CA THR A 40 -11.85 6.33 -2.02
C THR A 40 -13.05 5.48 -1.57
N GLY A 41 -13.27 5.36 -0.26
CA GLY A 41 -14.41 4.62 0.30
C GLY A 41 -14.22 3.10 0.45
N GLY A 42 -13.05 2.56 0.10
CA GLY A 42 -12.69 1.15 0.31
C GLY A 42 -11.84 0.90 1.56
N LYS A 43 -11.31 -0.32 1.69
CA LYS A 43 -10.35 -0.71 2.75
C LYS A 43 -8.89 -0.42 2.37
N VAL A 44 -8.67 0.58 1.51
CA VAL A 44 -7.34 0.97 1.02
C VAL A 44 -6.91 2.25 1.73
N THR A 45 -5.72 2.23 2.33
CA THR A 45 -5.10 3.39 2.96
C THR A 45 -3.73 3.67 2.34
N LEU A 46 -3.25 4.90 2.48
CA LEU A 46 -1.92 5.33 2.04
C LEU A 46 -1.13 5.86 3.23
N VAL A 47 0.09 5.36 3.39
CA VAL A 47 1.14 5.88 4.26
C VAL A 47 2.19 6.52 3.37
N VAL A 48 2.41 7.81 3.56
CA VAL A 48 3.48 8.54 2.88
C VAL A 48 4.72 8.52 3.78
N VAL A 49 5.85 8.09 3.22
CA VAL A 49 7.16 8.12 3.87
C VAL A 49 8.02 9.24 3.30
N GLU A 50 9.12 9.54 3.98
CA GLU A 50 10.12 10.47 3.46
C GLU A 50 10.72 9.94 2.14
N LYS A 51 11.26 10.85 1.35
CA LYS A 51 11.96 10.47 0.13
C LYS A 51 13.36 9.97 0.48
N GLY A 52 13.61 8.70 0.22
CA GLY A 52 14.91 8.07 0.44
C GLY A 52 14.97 6.72 -0.27
N LEU A 53 16.16 6.12 -0.26
CA LEU A 53 16.28 4.71 -0.63
C LEU A 53 15.68 3.88 0.51
N ASP A 54 14.97 2.82 0.15
CA ASP A 54 14.44 1.79 1.06
C ASP A 54 13.41 2.28 2.12
N GLU A 55 13.06 3.58 2.17
CA GLU A 55 12.10 4.14 3.15
C GLU A 55 10.73 3.44 3.10
N ALA A 56 10.26 3.09 1.90
CA ALA A 56 9.00 2.39 1.74
C ALA A 56 9.11 0.93 2.22
N ASP A 57 10.21 0.25 1.90
CA ASP A 57 10.48 -1.12 2.30
C ASP A 57 10.60 -1.25 3.82
N ASP A 58 11.41 -0.40 4.45
CA ASP A 58 11.57 -0.36 5.91
C ASP A 58 10.24 -0.11 6.61
N ARG A 59 9.41 0.76 6.03
CA ARG A 59 8.09 1.02 6.58
C ARG A 59 7.14 -0.18 6.42
N VAL A 60 7.20 -0.91 5.30
CA VAL A 60 6.46 -2.16 5.12
C VAL A 60 6.88 -3.20 6.16
N VAL A 61 8.19 -3.38 6.39
CA VAL A 61 8.72 -4.30 7.42
C VAL A 61 8.21 -3.92 8.81
N ALA A 62 8.26 -2.63 9.17
CA ALA A 62 7.79 -2.14 10.45
C ALA A 62 6.27 -2.28 10.67
N LEU A 63 5.48 -2.36 9.60
CA LEU A 63 4.02 -2.55 9.67
C LEU A 63 3.60 -4.02 9.65
N ALA A 64 4.38 -4.89 9.02
CA ALA A 64 4.08 -6.30 8.83
C ALA A 64 4.64 -7.22 9.91
N GLY A 65 5.66 -6.76 10.67
CA GLY A 65 6.20 -7.45 11.84
C GLY A 65 5.29 -7.37 13.05
#